data_AF-A9B4I7-F1
#
_entry.id   AF-A9B4I7-F1
#
_cell.length_a   1.000
_cell.length_b   1.000
_cell.length_c   1.000
_cell.angle_alpha   90.00
_cell.angle_beta   90.00
_cell.angle_gamma   90.00
#
_symmetry.space_group_name_H-M   'P 1'
#
loop_
_entity.id
_entity.type
_entity.pdbx_description
1 polymer ?
#
loop_
_entity_poly.entity_id
_entity_poly.type
_entity_poly.pdbx_seq_one_letter_code
_entity_poly.pdbx_strand_id
1 'polypeptide(L)'
;MSYQVFDNGDDEKYFRWMEQHLDGFILNVERVSKSLPVVLHCSNCGHIRRGLAEGAFTGRDQIKIAAFVVDELIRWRNKYRPDATVKYCSDCKPAKSVLEQFLFYPDELDSQVELDSRAELWEGAKVQVLVNQYERNAQARQRGIAQYGTRCLVCELDFVERYGPIGEGFIHVHHIKPLASINAGYQVDPINDLRPVCPNCHAMLHRGKEQPLTIEELRALLKR
;
A
#
# COMPACT_ATOMS: atom_id res chain seq x y z
N MET A 1 11.19 12.95 -13.31
CA MET A 1 10.20 11.92 -13.73
C MET A 1 10.92 10.58 -13.67
N SER A 2 10.61 9.71 -12.71
CA SER A 2 11.35 8.46 -12.43
C SER A 2 10.63 7.17 -12.89
N TYR A 3 9.82 7.25 -13.95
CA TYR A 3 9.31 6.05 -14.63
C TYR A 3 10.23 5.61 -15.78
N GLN A 4 10.31 4.31 -16.03
CA GLN A 4 11.01 3.73 -17.17
C GLN A 4 10.00 3.13 -18.15
N VAL A 5 10.21 3.35 -19.45
CA VAL A 5 9.38 2.79 -20.52
C VAL A 5 10.17 1.66 -21.19
N PHE A 6 9.57 0.48 -21.29
CA PHE A 6 10.10 -0.64 -22.05
C PHE A 6 9.20 -0.91 -23.25
N ASP A 7 9.80 -0.86 -24.43
CA ASP A 7 9.11 -0.89 -25.70
C ASP A 7 9.98 -1.57 -26.78
N ASN A 8 9.38 -1.92 -27.92
CA ASN A 8 10.06 -2.47 -29.11
C ASN A 8 10.95 -3.70 -28.83
N GLY A 9 10.53 -4.58 -27.92
CA GLY A 9 11.24 -5.82 -27.62
C GLY A 9 12.38 -5.70 -26.60
N ASP A 10 12.39 -4.64 -25.79
CA ASP A 10 13.25 -4.45 -24.61
C ASP A 10 13.00 -5.47 -23.45
N ASP A 11 12.61 -6.72 -23.75
CA ASP A 11 12.25 -7.74 -22.76
C ASP A 11 13.39 -7.96 -21.75
N GLU A 12 14.65 -8.02 -22.20
CA GLU A 12 15.82 -8.21 -21.33
C GLU A 12 15.98 -7.08 -20.32
N LYS A 13 15.82 -5.82 -20.75
CA LYS A 13 15.93 -4.65 -19.87
C LYS A 13 14.76 -4.60 -18.90
N TYR A 14 13.56 -4.96 -19.37
CA TYR A 14 12.35 -5.05 -18.56
C TYR A 14 12.50 -6.10 -17.45
N PHE A 15 13.00 -7.31 -17.78
CA PHE A 15 13.24 -8.35 -16.79
C PHE A 15 14.33 -7.95 -15.79
N ARG A 16 15.44 -7.38 -16.26
CA ARG A 16 16.51 -6.86 -15.38
C ARG A 16 15.97 -5.83 -14.39
N TRP A 17 15.11 -4.93 -14.84
CA TRP A 17 14.49 -3.94 -13.96
C TRP A 17 13.59 -4.61 -12.92
N MET A 18 12.76 -5.58 -13.32
CA MET A 18 11.90 -6.31 -12.38
C MET A 18 12.68 -7.17 -11.37
N GLU A 19 13.89 -7.63 -11.71
CA GLU A 19 14.77 -8.36 -10.79
C GLU A 19 15.41 -7.42 -9.75
N GLN A 20 15.74 -6.20 -10.16
CA GLN A 20 16.35 -5.19 -9.29
C GLN A 20 15.32 -4.44 -8.41
N HIS A 21 14.06 -4.43 -8.81
CA HIS A 21 13.01 -3.60 -8.19
C HIS A 21 11.75 -4.43 -7.87
N LEU A 22 11.89 -5.37 -6.92
CA LEU A 22 10.83 -6.32 -6.52
C LEU A 22 9.60 -5.66 -5.88
N ASP A 23 9.76 -4.43 -5.39
CA ASP A 23 8.74 -3.57 -4.79
C ASP A 23 8.12 -2.56 -5.79
N GLY A 24 8.59 -2.57 -7.04
CA GLY A 24 8.11 -1.71 -8.10
C GLY A 24 6.73 -2.10 -8.65
N PHE A 25 6.20 -1.21 -9.48
CA PHE A 25 4.93 -1.36 -10.17
C PHE A 25 5.12 -1.31 -11.69
N ILE A 26 4.32 -2.08 -12.40
CA ILE A 26 4.30 -2.15 -13.85
C ILE A 26 2.90 -1.82 -14.33
N LEU A 27 2.78 -0.80 -15.18
CA LEU A 27 1.60 -0.57 -15.99
C LEU A 27 1.77 -1.31 -17.32
N ASN A 28 0.94 -2.31 -17.53
CA ASN A 28 0.83 -3.01 -18.79
C ASN A 28 -0.10 -2.25 -19.74
N VAL A 29 0.40 -1.89 -20.92
CA VAL A 29 -0.29 -1.01 -21.86
C VAL A 29 -0.36 -1.67 -23.23
N GLU A 30 -1.55 -1.71 -23.81
CA GLU A 30 -1.69 -2.13 -25.21
C GLU A 30 -1.22 -1.03 -26.17
N ARG A 31 -0.45 -1.41 -27.18
CA ARG A 31 0.11 -0.52 -28.20
C ARG A 31 -0.97 -0.03 -29.16
N VAL A 32 -1.84 -0.95 -29.59
CA VAL A 32 -2.71 -0.79 -30.76
C VAL A 32 -3.89 0.15 -30.52
N SER A 33 -4.35 0.30 -29.28
CA SER A 33 -5.47 1.20 -28.98
C SER A 33 -5.20 2.03 -27.74
N LYS A 34 -5.43 3.34 -27.88
CA LYS A 34 -5.28 4.30 -26.79
C LYS A 34 -6.45 4.31 -25.81
N SER A 35 -7.59 3.71 -26.19
CA SER A 35 -8.80 3.63 -25.33
C SER A 35 -8.90 2.33 -24.55
N LEU A 36 -8.05 1.33 -24.86
CA LEU A 36 -8.08 0.07 -24.13
C LEU A 36 -7.60 0.25 -22.69
N PRO A 37 -8.18 -0.50 -21.73
CA PRO A 37 -7.76 -0.44 -20.35
C PRO A 37 -6.28 -0.78 -20.19
N VAL A 38 -5.59 0.00 -19.36
CA VAL A 38 -4.24 -0.33 -18.91
C VAL A 38 -4.33 -1.14 -17.63
N VAL A 39 -3.46 -2.13 -17.46
CA VAL A 39 -3.50 -3.04 -16.29
C VAL A 39 -2.30 -2.77 -15.41
N LEU A 40 -2.54 -2.41 -14.15
CA LEU A 40 -1.51 -2.22 -13.14
C LEU A 40 -1.15 -3.55 -12.49
N HIS A 41 0.14 -3.78 -12.27
CA HIS A 41 0.71 -4.96 -11.62
C HIS A 41 1.83 -4.57 -10.65
N CYS A 42 2.11 -5.42 -9.66
CA CYS A 42 3.41 -5.45 -8.98
C CYS A 42 4.48 -6.05 -9.90
N SER A 43 5.74 -5.61 -9.79
CA SER A 43 6.87 -6.06 -10.62
C SER A 43 7.23 -7.55 -10.45
N ASN A 44 6.84 -8.16 -9.33
CA ASN A 44 6.99 -9.59 -9.07
C ASN A 44 5.82 -10.44 -9.60
N CYS A 45 4.84 -9.85 -10.30
CA CYS A 45 3.63 -10.55 -10.71
C CYS A 45 3.89 -11.63 -11.77
N GLY A 46 3.37 -12.85 -11.54
CA GLY A 46 3.51 -13.97 -12.46
C GLY A 46 2.88 -13.74 -13.85
N HIS A 47 1.81 -12.93 -13.94
CA HIS A 47 1.13 -12.61 -15.21
C HIS A 47 1.99 -11.82 -16.19
N ILE A 48 2.98 -11.07 -15.69
CA ILE A 48 3.85 -10.24 -16.50
C ILE A 48 5.28 -10.79 -16.58
N ARG A 49 5.47 -12.03 -16.10
CA ARG A 49 6.72 -12.79 -16.13
C ARG A 49 6.66 -14.06 -16.96
N ARG A 50 5.46 -14.62 -17.23
CA ARG A 50 5.29 -15.90 -17.93
C ARG A 50 4.88 -15.69 -19.39
N GLY A 51 5.70 -16.19 -20.31
CA GLY A 51 5.56 -16.05 -21.76
C GLY A 51 6.80 -16.62 -22.44
N LEU A 52 6.63 -17.60 -23.33
CA LEU A 52 7.71 -18.47 -23.84
C LEU A 52 8.43 -17.92 -25.09
N ALA A 53 8.01 -16.78 -25.64
CA ALA A 53 8.60 -16.22 -26.86
C ALA A 53 9.28 -14.88 -26.59
N GLU A 54 10.46 -14.69 -27.15
CA GLU A 54 11.19 -13.43 -27.17
C GLU A 54 10.32 -12.30 -27.77
N GLY A 55 10.28 -11.14 -27.11
CA GLY A 55 9.47 -9.99 -27.52
C GLY A 55 7.98 -10.07 -27.15
N ALA A 56 7.57 -11.05 -26.34
CA ALA A 56 6.17 -11.21 -25.93
C ALA A 56 5.70 -10.17 -24.90
N PHE A 57 6.62 -9.50 -24.21
CA PHE A 57 6.27 -8.61 -23.09
C PHE A 57 6.34 -7.13 -23.44
N THR A 58 7.31 -6.72 -24.25
CA THR A 58 7.54 -5.30 -24.60
C THR A 58 7.58 -5.07 -26.12
N GLY A 59 7.41 -6.13 -26.91
CA GLY A 59 7.27 -6.08 -28.36
C GLY A 59 5.81 -6.00 -28.78
N ARG A 60 5.41 -6.88 -29.71
CA ARG A 60 4.05 -7.07 -30.29
C ARG A 60 3.10 -5.89 -30.00
N ASP A 61 2.06 -6.14 -29.22
CA ASP A 61 1.03 -5.17 -28.90
C ASP A 61 1.18 -4.63 -27.47
N GLN A 62 2.34 -4.77 -26.83
CA GLN A 62 2.51 -4.48 -25.41
C GLN A 62 3.64 -3.48 -25.17
N ILE A 63 3.38 -2.50 -24.30
CA ILE A 63 4.34 -1.55 -23.76
C ILE A 63 4.29 -1.68 -22.24
N LYS A 64 5.45 -1.67 -21.56
CA LYS A 64 5.52 -1.73 -20.09
C LYS A 64 6.04 -0.42 -19.54
N ILE A 65 5.31 0.19 -18.63
CA ILE A 65 5.75 1.38 -17.91
C ILE A 65 6.04 0.97 -16.47
N ALA A 66 7.28 1.15 -16.04
CA ALA A 66 7.73 0.75 -14.72
C ALA A 66 8.00 1.97 -13.85
N ALA A 67 7.61 1.92 -12.57
CA ALA A 67 7.92 2.94 -11.59
C ALA A 67 7.92 2.36 -10.18
N PHE A 68 8.52 3.06 -9.23
CA PHE A 68 8.50 2.67 -7.81
C PHE A 68 7.19 3.02 -7.10
N VAL A 69 6.46 4.01 -7.63
CA VAL A 69 5.19 4.47 -7.06
C VAL A 69 4.11 4.52 -8.13
N VAL A 70 2.89 4.13 -7.74
CA VAL A 70 1.75 4.04 -8.67
C VAL A 70 1.39 5.40 -9.25
N ASP A 71 1.54 6.48 -8.49
CA ASP A 71 1.25 7.84 -8.94
C ASP A 71 2.01 8.23 -10.21
N GLU A 72 3.25 7.77 -10.39
CA GLU A 72 4.01 8.03 -11.61
C GLU A 72 3.39 7.34 -12.82
N LEU A 73 2.87 6.12 -12.64
CA LEU A 73 2.18 5.36 -13.67
C LEU A 73 0.82 5.99 -14.00
N ILE A 74 0.11 6.50 -12.99
CA ILE A 74 -1.16 7.22 -13.19
C ILE A 74 -0.91 8.55 -13.92
N ARG A 75 0.12 9.31 -13.54
CA ARG A 75 0.51 10.54 -14.27
C ARG A 75 0.89 10.23 -15.71
N TRP A 76 1.63 9.14 -15.94
CA TRP A 76 1.94 8.68 -17.29
C TRP A 76 0.67 8.36 -18.07
N ARG A 77 -0.25 7.58 -17.49
CA ARG A 77 -1.55 7.25 -18.13
C ARG A 77 -2.32 8.51 -18.45
N ASN A 78 -2.48 9.45 -17.52
CA ASN A 78 -3.22 10.69 -17.74
C ASN A 78 -2.63 11.52 -18.88
N LYS A 79 -1.30 11.53 -19.02
CA LYS A 79 -0.59 12.27 -20.07
C LYS A 79 -0.66 11.60 -21.45
N TYR A 80 -0.53 10.28 -21.52
CA TYR A 80 -0.32 9.55 -22.78
C TYR A 80 -1.50 8.65 -23.20
N ARG A 81 -2.44 8.39 -22.29
CA ARG A 81 -3.63 7.52 -22.44
C ARG A 81 -4.82 8.07 -21.61
N PRO A 82 -5.24 9.33 -21.81
CA PRO A 82 -6.25 9.97 -20.97
C PRO A 82 -7.60 9.22 -20.94
N ASP A 83 -7.96 8.59 -22.05
CA ASP A 83 -9.24 7.87 -22.19
C ASP A 83 -9.19 6.41 -21.69
N ALA A 84 -8.00 5.89 -21.38
CA ALA A 84 -7.85 4.53 -20.89
C ALA A 84 -8.24 4.44 -19.41
N THR A 85 -9.10 3.49 -19.06
CA THR A 85 -9.36 3.16 -17.65
C THR A 85 -8.18 2.37 -17.07
N VAL A 86 -7.87 2.59 -15.79
CA VAL A 86 -6.88 1.77 -15.06
C VAL A 86 -7.59 0.59 -14.43
N LYS A 87 -7.17 -0.62 -14.79
CA LYS A 87 -7.55 -1.87 -14.11
C LYS A 87 -6.42 -2.32 -13.21
N TYR A 88 -6.75 -2.97 -12.11
CA TYR A 88 -5.78 -3.54 -11.19
C TYR A 88 -5.77 -5.05 -11.38
N CYS A 89 -4.58 -5.64 -11.49
CA CYS A 89 -4.46 -7.08 -11.54
C CYS A 89 -5.09 -7.72 -10.28
N SER A 90 -6.00 -8.67 -10.48
CA SER A 90 -6.70 -9.38 -9.41
C SER A 90 -5.76 -10.23 -8.53
N ASP A 91 -4.64 -10.65 -9.11
CA ASP A 91 -3.80 -11.69 -8.51
C ASP A 91 -2.66 -11.07 -7.69
N CYS A 92 -1.95 -10.08 -8.23
CA CYS A 92 -0.93 -9.35 -7.47
C CYS A 92 -1.47 -8.16 -6.67
N LYS A 93 -2.75 -7.80 -6.85
CA LYS A 93 -3.49 -6.79 -6.06
C LYS A 93 -2.70 -5.50 -5.78
N PRO A 94 -2.23 -4.78 -6.81
CA PRO A 94 -1.39 -3.60 -6.61
C PRO A 94 -2.11 -2.45 -5.89
N ALA A 95 -3.44 -2.42 -5.90
CA ALA A 95 -4.20 -1.46 -5.08
C ALA A 95 -4.03 -1.70 -3.56
N LYS A 96 -3.79 -2.95 -3.14
CA LYS A 96 -3.56 -3.32 -1.74
C LYS A 96 -2.17 -2.89 -1.28
N SER A 97 -1.14 -3.09 -2.12
CA SER A 97 0.21 -2.60 -1.82
C SER A 97 0.31 -1.08 -1.83
N VAL A 98 -0.49 -0.39 -2.65
CA VAL A 98 -0.66 1.07 -2.56
C VAL A 98 -1.25 1.47 -1.21
N LEU A 99 -2.37 0.88 -0.79
CA LEU A 99 -3.00 1.19 0.51
C LEU A 99 -2.14 0.80 1.73
N GLU A 100 -1.29 -0.21 1.63
CA GLU A 100 -0.34 -0.62 2.68
C GLU A 100 0.94 0.24 2.69
N GLN A 101 1.33 0.81 1.55
CA GLN A 101 2.31 1.91 1.50
C GLN A 101 1.77 3.20 2.15
N PHE A 102 0.45 3.31 2.34
CA PHE A 102 -0.20 4.45 2.99
C PHE A 102 -0.34 4.33 4.52
N LEU A 103 0.77 4.11 5.23
CA LEU A 103 0.94 4.65 6.59
C LEU A 103 1.25 6.16 6.49
N PHE A 104 0.39 6.92 5.82
CA PHE A 104 0.49 8.38 5.79
C PHE A 104 -0.37 8.92 6.92
N TYR A 105 0.29 9.58 7.87
CA TYR A 105 -0.38 10.62 8.64
C TYR A 105 -0.87 11.67 7.63
N PRO A 106 -2.15 12.07 7.62
CA PRO A 106 -2.67 13.04 6.64
C PRO A 106 -1.87 14.35 6.60
N ASP A 107 -1.21 14.68 7.70
CA ASP A 107 -0.29 15.79 7.94
C ASP A 107 1.13 15.57 7.40
N GLU A 108 1.51 14.34 7.04
CA GLU A 108 2.80 13.98 6.43
C GLU A 108 2.67 13.66 4.93
N LEU A 109 1.54 13.99 4.30
CA LEU A 109 1.37 13.92 2.84
C LEU A 109 2.23 14.98 2.15
N ASP A 110 3.54 14.74 2.11
CA ASP A 110 4.48 15.58 1.40
C ASP A 110 4.28 15.45 -0.10
N SER A 111 3.95 16.57 -0.74
CA SER A 111 4.04 16.71 -2.19
C SER A 111 5.52 16.69 -2.59
N GLN A 112 6.11 15.51 -2.79
CA GLN A 112 7.44 15.27 -3.41
C GLN A 112 8.36 16.52 -3.42
N VAL A 113 8.86 16.91 -2.25
CA VAL A 113 9.73 18.09 -2.13
C VAL A 113 11.17 17.63 -2.36
N GLU A 114 11.83 18.15 -3.41
CA GLU A 114 13.28 18.00 -3.51
C GLU A 114 13.93 18.75 -2.34
N LEU A 115 14.75 18.04 -1.56
CA LEU A 115 15.46 18.59 -0.41
C LEU A 115 16.51 19.62 -0.88
N ASP A 116 16.10 20.87 -1.05
CA ASP A 116 17.02 21.98 -1.24
C ASP A 116 17.47 22.52 0.12
N SER A 117 18.73 22.22 0.47
CA SER A 117 19.40 22.71 1.69
C SER A 117 19.45 24.24 1.84
N ARG A 118 19.07 25.01 0.81
CA ARG A 118 19.04 26.48 0.80
C ARG A 118 17.62 27.05 0.80
N ALA A 119 16.59 26.22 0.75
CA ALA A 119 15.21 26.68 0.77
C ALA A 119 14.83 27.24 2.15
N GLU A 120 14.12 28.36 2.15
CA GLU A 120 13.48 28.88 3.35
C GLU A 120 12.30 27.98 3.73
N LEU A 121 12.28 27.49 4.97
CA LEU A 121 11.30 26.52 5.46
C LEU A 121 10.10 27.23 6.08
N TRP A 122 9.13 27.59 5.24
CA TRP A 122 7.89 28.25 5.67
C TRP A 122 6.80 27.23 6.00
N GLU A 123 6.23 27.31 7.22
CA GLU A 123 5.13 26.46 7.70
C GLU A 123 3.86 27.27 8.05
N GLY A 124 2.74 26.58 8.29
CA GLY A 124 1.50 27.18 8.82
C GLY A 124 0.41 27.54 7.79
N ALA A 125 0.65 27.31 6.50
CA ALA A 125 -0.39 27.44 5.48
C ALA A 125 -1.45 26.34 5.63
N LYS A 126 -2.73 26.70 5.48
CA LYS A 126 -3.83 25.73 5.52
C LYS A 126 -3.94 25.01 4.18
N VAL A 127 -3.85 23.69 4.21
CA VAL A 127 -4.06 22.80 3.05
C VAL A 127 -5.28 21.91 3.32
N GLN A 128 -6.14 21.74 2.31
CA GLN A 128 -7.29 20.82 2.39
C GLN A 128 -6.94 19.50 1.70
N VAL A 129 -7.14 18.39 2.41
CA VAL A 129 -6.95 17.03 1.90
C VAL A 129 -8.26 16.27 2.02
N LEU A 130 -8.75 15.72 0.91
CA LEU A 130 -9.97 14.90 0.87
C LEU A 130 -9.58 13.41 0.93
N VAL A 131 -10.05 12.70 1.96
CA VAL A 131 -9.75 11.27 2.15
C VAL A 131 -11.04 10.43 2.20
N ASN A 132 -10.99 9.24 1.61
CA ASN A 132 -12.07 8.24 1.71
C ASN A 132 -11.85 7.37 2.95
N GLN A 133 -12.88 7.17 3.77
CA GLN A 133 -12.83 6.35 4.97
C GLN A 133 -13.80 5.17 4.88
N TYR A 134 -13.32 3.97 5.24
CA TYR A 134 -14.19 2.81 5.43
C TYR A 134 -14.94 2.92 6.76
N GLU A 135 -16.24 2.63 6.75
CA GLU A 135 -17.07 2.59 7.94
C GLU A 135 -16.53 1.55 8.94
N ARG A 136 -16.41 1.94 10.23
CA ARG A 136 -15.97 1.06 11.31
C ARG A 136 -17.06 0.97 12.37
N ASN A 137 -17.42 -0.24 12.77
CA ASN A 137 -18.43 -0.45 13.80
C ASN A 137 -17.85 -0.22 15.20
N ALA A 138 -18.30 0.85 15.88
CA ALA A 138 -17.84 1.21 17.22
C ALA A 138 -18.14 0.12 18.28
N GLN A 139 -19.22 -0.64 18.13
CA GLN A 139 -19.56 -1.74 19.04
C GLN A 139 -18.59 -2.90 18.88
N ALA A 140 -18.12 -3.19 17.66
CA ALA A 140 -17.10 -4.21 17.43
C ALA A 140 -15.78 -3.85 18.12
N ARG A 141 -15.36 -2.57 18.04
CA ARG A 141 -14.20 -2.09 18.81
C ARG A 141 -14.40 -2.29 20.31
N GLN A 142 -15.53 -1.85 20.86
CA GLN A 142 -15.80 -1.94 22.29
C GLN A 142 -15.81 -3.39 22.78
N ARG A 143 -16.42 -4.31 22.03
CA ARG A 143 -16.43 -5.74 22.35
C ARG A 143 -15.04 -6.36 22.32
N GLY A 144 -14.22 -6.00 21.32
CA GLY A 144 -12.83 -6.44 21.26
C GLY A 144 -11.99 -5.95 22.45
N ILE A 145 -12.17 -4.70 22.86
CA ILE A 145 -11.48 -4.14 24.04
C ILE A 145 -12.00 -4.76 25.34
N ALA A 146 -13.30 -4.99 25.48
CA ALA A 146 -13.86 -5.66 26.65
C ALA A 146 -13.29 -7.08 26.82
N GLN A 147 -13.00 -7.77 25.71
CA GLN A 147 -12.44 -9.11 25.72
C GLN A 147 -10.92 -9.13 25.98
N TYR A 148 -10.15 -8.27 25.32
CA TYR A 148 -8.69 -8.34 25.30
C TYR A 148 -7.99 -7.25 26.13
N GLY A 149 -8.73 -6.28 26.63
CA GLY A 149 -8.20 -5.10 27.33
C GLY A 149 -7.53 -4.10 26.38
N THR A 150 -6.76 -3.19 26.97
CA THR A 150 -6.06 -2.09 26.28
C THR A 150 -4.55 -2.28 26.20
N ARG A 151 -4.02 -3.38 26.74
CA ARG A 151 -2.59 -3.68 26.66
C ARG A 151 -2.22 -4.17 25.26
N CYS A 152 -1.16 -3.62 24.68
CA CYS A 152 -0.69 -4.00 23.35
C CYS A 152 -0.28 -5.48 23.33
N LEU A 153 -0.85 -6.28 22.43
CA LEU A 153 -0.52 -7.71 22.33
C LEU A 153 0.86 -8.01 21.71
N VAL A 154 1.51 -7.01 21.13
CA VAL A 154 2.85 -7.14 20.55
C VAL A 154 3.93 -6.77 21.59
N CYS A 155 3.91 -5.53 22.07
CA CYS A 155 4.96 -4.97 22.93
C CYS A 155 4.57 -4.81 24.41
N GLU A 156 3.37 -5.24 24.80
CA GLU A 156 2.85 -5.18 26.18
C GLU A 156 2.70 -3.76 26.75
N LEU A 157 2.84 -2.72 25.92
CA LEU A 157 2.59 -1.34 26.34
C LEU A 157 1.16 -1.17 26.84
N ASP A 158 1.05 -0.63 28.06
CA ASP A 158 -0.18 -0.10 28.63
C ASP A 158 -0.08 1.43 28.72
N PHE A 159 -1.07 2.13 28.15
CA PHE A 159 -1.07 3.58 28.08
C PHE A 159 -1.39 4.25 29.41
N VAL A 160 -2.20 3.62 30.27
CA VAL A 160 -2.50 4.14 31.59
C VAL A 160 -1.27 4.01 32.49
N GLU A 161 -0.58 2.87 32.43
CA GLU A 161 0.66 2.67 33.20
C GLU A 161 1.76 3.64 32.75
N ARG A 162 1.87 3.93 31.46
CA ARG A 162 2.94 4.81 30.93
C ARG A 162 2.62 6.30 31.00
N TYR A 163 1.37 6.68 30.77
CA TYR A 163 0.97 8.09 30.59
C TYR A 163 -0.06 8.57 31.63
N GLY A 164 -0.51 7.70 32.53
CA GLY A 164 -1.52 8.04 33.53
C GLY A 164 -2.94 8.16 32.94
N PRO A 165 -3.83 8.95 33.56
CA PRO A 165 -5.25 8.99 33.21
C PRO A 165 -5.54 9.33 31.74
N ILE A 166 -4.68 10.11 31.08
CA ILE A 166 -4.85 10.46 29.66
C ILE A 166 -4.76 9.25 28.72
N GLY A 167 -4.18 8.13 29.19
CA GLY A 167 -4.07 6.89 28.43
C GLY A 167 -5.30 5.98 28.52
N GLU A 168 -6.32 6.34 29.30
CA GLU A 168 -7.48 5.50 29.54
C GLU A 168 -8.24 5.19 28.24
N GLY A 169 -8.44 3.90 27.94
CA GLY A 169 -9.13 3.45 26.73
C GLY A 169 -8.36 3.69 25.42
N PHE A 170 -7.16 4.27 25.48
CA PHE A 170 -6.34 4.59 24.31
C PHE A 170 -5.60 3.35 23.82
N ILE A 171 -6.11 2.76 22.74
CA ILE A 171 -5.49 1.66 22.02
C ILE A 171 -6.03 1.61 20.60
N HIS A 172 -5.20 1.19 19.65
CA HIS A 172 -5.66 0.88 18.29
C HIS A 172 -6.17 -0.56 18.23
N VAL A 173 -7.14 -0.81 17.35
CA VAL A 173 -7.64 -2.16 17.08
C VAL A 173 -7.26 -2.55 15.66
N HIS A 174 -6.40 -3.56 15.56
CA HIS A 174 -5.93 -4.13 14.31
C HIS A 174 -6.85 -5.25 13.85
N HIS A 175 -7.14 -5.31 12.55
CA HIS A 175 -7.88 -6.42 11.96
C HIS A 175 -6.88 -7.48 11.51
N ILE A 176 -6.98 -8.69 12.06
CA ILE A 176 -6.14 -9.83 11.67
C ILE A 176 -6.41 -10.21 10.21
N LYS A 177 -7.68 -10.15 9.79
CA LYS A 177 -8.07 -10.28 8.38
C LYS A 177 -8.09 -8.90 7.74
N PRO A 178 -7.22 -8.59 6.76
CA PRO A 178 -7.21 -7.27 6.14
C PRO A 178 -8.56 -7.00 5.46
N LEU A 179 -9.28 -5.95 5.87
CA LEU A 179 -10.58 -5.59 5.27
C LEU A 179 -10.50 -5.35 3.75
N ALA A 180 -9.34 -4.88 3.26
CA ALA A 180 -9.06 -4.72 1.83
C ALA A 180 -9.14 -6.03 1.03
N SER A 181 -8.99 -7.18 1.70
CA SER A 181 -9.13 -8.50 1.06
C SER A 181 -10.59 -8.92 0.87
N ILE A 182 -11.54 -8.26 1.55
CA ILE A 182 -12.91 -8.76 1.68
C ILE A 182 -13.87 -8.18 0.61
N ASN A 183 -13.53 -7.05 -0.04
CA ASN A 183 -14.17 -6.45 -1.24
C ASN A 183 -15.74 -6.46 -1.31
N ALA A 184 -16.39 -6.66 -0.17
CA ALA A 184 -17.83 -6.69 0.07
C ALA A 184 -18.03 -6.39 1.57
N GLY A 185 -19.21 -5.92 1.98
CA GLY A 185 -19.53 -5.76 3.39
C GLY A 185 -19.31 -7.08 4.16
N TYR A 186 -18.62 -7.02 5.29
CA TYR A 186 -18.29 -8.18 6.11
C TYR A 186 -18.76 -7.99 7.54
N GLN A 187 -19.35 -9.05 8.09
CA GLN A 187 -19.69 -9.08 9.51
C GLN A 187 -18.42 -9.39 10.31
N VAL A 188 -17.83 -8.34 10.90
CA VAL A 188 -16.67 -8.47 11.77
C VAL A 188 -17.00 -9.31 13.00
N ASP A 189 -16.16 -10.29 13.31
CA ASP A 189 -16.14 -10.97 14.60
C ASP A 189 -15.20 -10.20 15.54
N PRO A 190 -15.72 -9.49 16.54
CA PRO A 190 -14.90 -8.67 17.44
C PRO A 190 -13.87 -9.44 18.25
N ILE A 191 -14.08 -10.75 18.41
CA ILE A 191 -13.20 -11.62 19.18
C ILE A 191 -12.16 -12.22 18.23
N ASN A 192 -12.58 -12.78 17.10
CA ASN A 192 -11.66 -13.52 16.25
C ASN A 192 -10.90 -12.66 15.24
N ASP A 193 -11.45 -11.52 14.83
CA ASP A 193 -10.85 -10.71 13.76
C ASP A 193 -10.09 -9.49 14.29
N LEU A 194 -10.22 -9.14 15.57
CA LEU A 194 -9.70 -7.88 16.12
C LEU A 194 -8.69 -8.11 17.24
N ARG A 195 -7.61 -7.31 17.26
CA ARG A 195 -6.57 -7.37 18.29
C ARG A 195 -6.15 -5.97 18.75
N PRO A 196 -6.08 -5.69 20.06
CA PRO A 196 -5.55 -4.43 20.56
C PRO A 196 -4.03 -4.36 20.38
N VAL A 197 -3.57 -3.26 19.76
CA VAL A 197 -2.16 -2.96 19.53
C VAL A 197 -1.92 -1.46 19.70
N CYS A 198 -0.74 -1.06 20.18
CA CYS A 198 -0.39 0.37 20.26
C CYS A 198 -0.21 0.96 18.86
N PRO A 199 -0.31 2.29 18.68
CA PRO A 199 -0.14 2.95 17.38
C PRO A 199 1.16 2.56 16.68
N ASN A 200 2.27 2.49 17.42
CA ASN A 200 3.58 2.13 16.86
C ASN A 200 3.62 0.69 16.34
N CYS A 201 3.15 -0.28 17.13
CA CYS A 201 3.07 -1.66 16.68
C CYS A 201 2.04 -1.82 15.55
N HIS A 202 0.93 -1.07 15.58
CA HIS A 202 -0.03 -1.09 14.48
C HIS A 202 0.63 -0.66 13.16
N ALA A 203 1.42 0.42 13.19
CA ALA A 203 2.19 0.86 12.05
C ALA A 203 3.18 -0.23 11.60
N MET A 204 3.93 -0.83 12.53
CA MET A 204 4.91 -1.87 12.18
C MET A 204 4.27 -3.15 11.63
N LEU A 205 3.07 -3.54 12.06
CA LEU A 205 2.35 -4.67 11.49
C LEU A 205 2.09 -4.45 9.99
N HIS A 206 1.75 -3.22 9.58
CA HIS A 206 1.51 -2.89 8.17
C HIS A 206 2.77 -2.61 7.35
N ARG A 207 3.98 -2.71 7.93
CA ARG A 207 5.26 -2.58 7.19
C ARG A 207 5.69 -3.89 6.50
N GLY A 208 4.95 -4.99 6.66
CA GLY A 208 5.20 -6.24 5.95
C GLY A 208 5.11 -6.06 4.42
N LYS A 209 5.97 -6.75 3.66
CA LYS A 209 6.15 -6.52 2.21
C LYS A 209 4.94 -6.92 1.36
N GLU A 210 4.41 -8.12 1.57
CA GLU A 210 3.32 -8.69 0.76
C GLU A 210 1.98 -8.73 1.51
N GLN A 211 2.04 -8.80 2.84
CA GLN A 211 0.91 -8.82 3.76
C GLN A 211 1.35 -8.18 5.09
N PRO A 212 0.40 -7.67 5.90
CA PRO A 212 0.72 -7.25 7.26
C PRO A 212 1.35 -8.41 8.03
N LEU A 213 2.38 -8.11 8.82
CA LEU A 213 2.96 -9.06 9.75
C LEU A 213 1.88 -9.52 10.72
N THR A 214 1.96 -10.79 11.13
CA THR A 214 1.22 -11.29 12.27
C THR A 214 1.77 -10.68 13.57
N ILE A 215 0.96 -10.74 14.63
CA ILE A 215 1.38 -10.27 15.96
C ILE A 215 2.62 -11.06 16.42
N GLU A 216 2.63 -12.36 16.17
CA GLU A 216 3.70 -13.27 16.53
C GLU A 216 4.99 -12.95 15.77
N GLU A 217 4.91 -12.70 14.46
CA GLU A 217 6.05 -12.27 13.64
C GLU A 217 6.65 -10.95 14.14
N LEU A 218 5.81 -9.93 14.35
CA LEU A 218 6.32 -8.64 14.84
C LEU A 218 6.90 -8.77 16.24
N ARG A 219 6.29 -9.58 17.11
CA ARG A 219 6.80 -9.83 18.47
C ARG A 219 8.17 -10.51 18.44
N ALA A 220 8.43 -11.40 17.48
CA ALA A 220 9.73 -12.04 17.30
C ALA A 220 10.82 -11.07 16.83
N LEU A 221 10.45 -9.99 16.13
CA LEU A 221 11.38 -8.94 15.68
C LEU A 221 11.71 -7.91 16.76
N LEU A 222 10.87 -7.79 17.80
CA LEU A 222 11.11 -6.85 18.89
C LEU A 222 12.34 -7.25 19.71
N LYS A 223 13.31 -6.34 19.75
CA LYS A 223 14.41 -6.40 20.72
C LYS A 223 13.92 -5.79 22.04
N ARG A 224 14.05 -6.54 23.12
CA ARG A 224 13.70 -6.12 24.48
C ARG A 224 14.94 -5.67 25.22
#